data_AF-A0A1V5V6B0-F1
#
_entry.id   AF-A0A1V5V6B0-F1
#
_cell.length_a   1.000
_cell.length_b   1.000
_cell.length_c   1.000
_cell.angle_alpha   90.00
_cell.angle_beta   90.00
_cell.angle_gamma   90.00
#
_symmetry.space_group_name_H-M   'P 1'
#
loop_
_entity.id
_entity.type
_entity.pdbx_description
1 polymer ?
#
loop_
_entity_poly.entity_id
_entity_poly.type
_entity_poly.pdbx_seq_one_letter_code
_entity_poly.pdbx_strand_id
1 'polypeptide(L)'
;MIFTLLVALFAFFYPQQEARAMDPVTIAILAPIAIQVAKTMMPYVIKGLVNMGKMGVKMGKEMLNILRLPLGVVQTFILFPFGTCFSSGIRNMGQGFIAPFKVAFYAAMLPISAFGIGV
;
A
#
# COMPACT_ATOMS: atom_id res chain seq x y z
N MET A 1 -9.70 -1.06 13.22
CA MET A 1 -10.43 -2.35 13.15
C MET A 1 -10.76 -2.78 11.72
N ILE A 2 -11.25 -1.91 10.83
CA ILE A 2 -11.54 -2.29 9.43
C ILE A 2 -10.28 -2.70 8.65
N PHE A 3 -9.17 -1.96 8.77
CA PHE A 3 -7.92 -2.28 8.07
C PHE A 3 -7.32 -3.62 8.52
N THR A 4 -7.37 -3.93 9.81
CA THR A 4 -6.89 -5.20 10.37
C THR A 4 -7.73 -6.39 9.90
N LEU A 5 -9.06 -6.22 9.77
CA LEU A 5 -9.95 -7.24 9.23
C LEU A 5 -9.68 -7.51 7.74
N LEU A 6 -9.37 -6.46 6.97
CA LEU A 6 -9.07 -6.56 5.54
C LEU A 6 -7.75 -7.29 5.28
N VAL A 7 -6.72 -7.02 6.09
CA VAL A 7 -5.44 -7.75 6.04
C VAL A 7 -5.60 -9.22 6.45
N ALA A 8 -6.40 -9.49 7.48
CA ALA A 8 -6.69 -10.86 7.91
C ALA A 8 -7.44 -11.66 6.83
N LEU A 9 -8.40 -11.04 6.13
CA LEU A 9 -9.08 -11.63 4.98
C LEU A 9 -8.10 -11.95 3.85
N PHE A 10 -7.23 -11.01 3.47
CA PHE A 10 -6.21 -11.26 2.44
C PHE A 10 -5.26 -12.40 2.81
N ALA A 11 -4.86 -12.50 4.08
CA ALA A 11 -3.99 -13.57 4.57
C ALA A 11 -4.65 -14.96 4.50
N PHE A 12 -5.98 -15.03 4.62
CA PHE A 12 -6.74 -16.28 4.53
C PHE A 12 -7.07 -16.69 3.09
N PHE A 13 -7.31 -15.72 2.20
CA PHE A 13 -7.68 -15.98 0.80
C PHE A 13 -6.49 -16.27 -0.12
N TYR A 14 -5.27 -15.91 0.30
CA TYR A 14 -4.07 -16.27 -0.46
C TYR A 14 -3.74 -17.76 -0.26
N PRO A 15 -3.54 -18.55 -1.33
CA PRO A 15 -3.24 -19.97 -1.19
C PRO A 15 -1.96 -20.11 -0.37
N GLN A 16 -2.11 -20.66 0.85
CA GLN A 16 -0.96 -20.97 1.67
C GLN A 16 -0.19 -22.09 0.98
N GLN A 17 1.09 -21.83 0.68
CA GLN A 17 1.99 -22.89 0.22
C GLN A 17 2.00 -23.98 1.29
N GLU A 18 1.66 -25.21 0.92
CA GLU A 18 1.78 -26.36 1.81
C GLU A 18 3.21 -26.44 2.31
N ALA A 19 3.41 -26.13 3.60
CA ALA A 19 4.72 -26.19 4.22
C ALA A 19 5.14 -27.66 4.25
N ARG A 20 6.01 -28.06 3.33
CA ARG A 20 6.69 -29.36 3.41
C ARG A 20 7.43 -29.40 4.74
N ALA A 21 7.00 -30.28 5.63
CA ALA A 21 7.61 -30.43 6.94
C ALA A 21 9.08 -30.78 6.76
N MET A 22 9.95 -29.88 7.21
CA MET A 22 11.38 -30.12 7.28
C MET A 22 11.64 -30.95 8.54
N ASP A 23 12.47 -31.98 8.45
CA ASP A 23 12.77 -32.83 9.62
C ASP A 23 13.24 -31.99 10.82
N PRO A 24 12.83 -32.32 12.06
CA PRO A 24 13.12 -31.51 13.25
C PRO A 24 14.63 -31.27 13.43
N VAL A 25 15.43 -32.27 13.04
CA VAL A 25 16.90 -32.21 13.07
C VAL A 25 17.43 -31.15 12.11
N THR A 26 16.87 -31.07 10.91
CA THR A 26 17.24 -30.08 9.90
C THR A 26 16.89 -28.67 10.36
N ILE A 27 15.71 -28.48 10.97
CA ILE A 27 15.31 -27.20 11.57
C ILE A 27 16.28 -26.82 12.70
N ALA A 28 16.63 -27.75 13.58
CA ALA A 28 17.52 -27.48 14.72
C ALA A 28 18.92 -27.02 14.28
N ILE A 29 19.43 -27.54 13.16
CA ILE A 29 20.74 -27.16 12.60
C ILE A 29 20.65 -25.83 11.85
N LEU A 30 19.59 -25.61 11.07
CA LEU A 30 19.43 -24.39 10.26
C LEU A 30 18.98 -23.18 11.08
N ALA A 31 18.18 -23.37 12.13
CA ALA A 31 17.65 -22.29 12.97
C ALA A 31 18.73 -21.34 13.53
N PRO A 32 19.84 -21.79 14.14
CA PRO A 32 20.85 -20.87 14.66
C PRO A 32 21.54 -20.06 13.54
N ILE A 33 21.79 -20.69 12.39
CA ILE A 33 22.38 -20.04 11.21
C ILE A 33 21.41 -18.98 10.66
N ALA A 34 20.14 -19.34 10.52
CA ALA A 34 19.08 -18.45 10.06
C ALA A 34 18.92 -17.24 10.99
N ILE A 35 18.97 -17.43 12.32
CA ILE A 35 18.91 -16.34 13.30
C ILE A 35 20.12 -15.40 13.19
N GLN A 36 21.31 -15.94 12.97
CA GLN A 36 22.52 -15.11 12.78
C GLN A 36 22.44 -14.27 11.51
N VAL A 37 22.03 -14.88 10.39
CA VAL A 37 21.81 -14.17 9.13
C VAL A 37 20.72 -13.12 9.28
N ALA A 38 19.62 -13.45 9.96
CA ALA A 38 18.53 -12.51 10.24
C ALA A 38 19.01 -11.31 11.07
N LYS A 39 19.89 -11.51 12.06
CA LYS A 39 20.49 -10.41 12.84
C LYS A 39 21.32 -9.47 11.99
N THR A 40 22.10 -10.01 11.06
CA THR A 40 22.90 -9.21 10.12
C THR A 40 22.02 -8.45 9.13
N MET A 41 20.92 -9.05 8.68
CA MET A 41 20.00 -8.46 7.70
C MET A 41 18.99 -7.49 8.32
N MET A 42 18.76 -7.57 9.64
CA MET A 42 17.81 -6.73 10.39
C MET A 42 17.84 -5.23 10.02
N PRO A 43 19.00 -4.54 10.00
CA PRO A 43 19.02 -3.11 9.67
C PRO A 43 18.58 -2.81 8.23
N TYR A 44 18.84 -3.71 7.28
CA TYR A 44 18.41 -3.56 5.89
C TYR A 44 16.91 -3.81 5.74
N VAL A 45 16.39 -4.81 6.44
CA VAL A 45 14.95 -5.11 6.48
C VAL A 45 14.18 -3.94 7.10
N ILE A 46 14.66 -3.38 8.21
CA ILE A 46 14.04 -2.21 8.85
C ILE A 46 14.05 -1.00 7.92
N LYS A 47 15.18 -0.71 7.26
CA LYS A 47 15.27 0.39 6.29
C LYS A 47 14.29 0.19 5.12
N GLY A 48 14.23 -1.03 4.58
CA GLY A 48 13.29 -1.36 3.51
C GLY A 48 11.84 -1.20 3.95
N LEU A 49 11.49 -1.69 5.14
CA LEU A 49 10.15 -1.56 5.69
C LEU A 49 9.75 -0.09 5.93
N VAL A 50 10.66 0.74 6.45
CA VAL A 50 10.40 2.17 6.65
C VAL A 50 10.17 2.89 5.32
N ASN A 51 10.98 2.60 4.30
CA ASN A 51 10.84 3.22 2.99
C ASN A 51 9.56 2.77 2.27
N MET A 52 9.25 1.47 2.30
CA MET A 52 7.96 0.94 1.83
C MET A 52 6.78 1.55 2.57
N GLY A 53 6.90 1.75 3.89
CA GLY A 53 5.88 2.40 4.71
C GLY A 53 5.63 3.85 4.29
N LYS A 54 6.69 4.64 4.06
CA LYS A 54 6.57 6.02 3.55
C LYS A 54 5.87 6.06 2.19
N MET A 55 6.24 5.16 1.28
CA MET A 55 5.61 5.05 -0.03
C MET A 55 4.15 4.59 0.06
N GLY A 56 3.86 3.63 0.95
CA GLY A 56 2.50 3.14 1.23
C GLY A 56 1.59 4.23 1.77
N VAL A 57 2.10 5.14 2.61
CA VAL A 57 1.34 6.30 3.08
C VAL A 57 1.06 7.29 1.94
N LYS A 58 2.02 7.55 1.04
CA LYS A 58 1.79 8.37 -0.16
C LYS A 58 0.72 7.74 -1.07
N MET A 59 0.81 6.43 -1.30
CA MET A 59 -0.18 5.66 -2.07
C MET A 59 -1.56 5.72 -1.43
N GLY A 60 -1.67 5.58 -0.11
CA GLY A 60 -2.92 5.68 0.63
C GLY A 60 -3.59 7.05 0.52
N LYS A 61 -2.81 8.14 0.51
CA LYS A 61 -3.35 9.48 0.23
C LYS A 61 -3.96 9.58 -1.17
N GLU A 62 -3.31 9.00 -2.18
CA GLU A 62 -3.84 9.00 -3.54
C GLU A 62 -5.05 8.07 -3.68
N MET A 63 -5.13 6.96 -2.94
CA MET A 63 -6.34 6.15 -2.87
C MET A 63 -7.54 6.95 -2.33
N LEU A 64 -7.34 7.80 -1.32
CA LEU A 64 -8.39 8.71 -0.85
C LEU A 64 -8.75 9.77 -1.90
N ASN A 65 -7.81 10.19 -2.74
CA ASN A 65 -8.07 11.11 -3.84
C ASN A 65 -8.96 10.49 -4.94
N ILE A 66 -9.00 9.16 -5.09
CA ILE A 66 -9.96 8.50 -5.99
C ILE A 66 -11.41 8.81 -5.60
N LEU A 67 -11.68 8.91 -4.29
CA LEU A 67 -13.01 9.26 -3.78
C LEU A 67 -13.41 10.72 -4.09
N ARG A 68 -12.48 11.57 -4.53
CA ARG A 68 -12.79 12.93 -4.99
C ARG A 68 -13.50 12.96 -6.33
N LEU A 69 -13.44 11.88 -7.11
CA LEU A 69 -14.12 11.78 -8.40
C LEU A 69 -15.65 11.82 -8.26
N PRO A 70 -16.30 10.92 -7.49
CA PRO A 70 -17.74 11.01 -7.25
C PRO A 70 -18.14 12.27 -6.48
N LEU A 71 -17.31 12.74 -5.53
CA LEU A 71 -17.52 14.02 -4.85
C LEU A 71 -17.51 15.20 -5.83
N GLY A 72 -16.59 15.21 -6.79
CA GLY A 72 -16.49 16.21 -7.84
C GLY A 72 -17.70 16.19 -8.77
N VAL A 73 -18.20 15.02 -9.14
CA VAL A 73 -19.44 14.87 -9.93
C VAL A 73 -20.63 15.45 -9.17
N VAL A 74 -20.81 15.10 -7.89
CA VAL A 74 -21.89 15.66 -7.06
C VAL A 74 -21.77 17.18 -6.92
N GLN A 75 -20.57 17.70 -6.70
CA GLN A 75 -20.34 19.15 -6.60
C GLN A 75 -20.60 19.90 -7.91
N THR A 76 -20.30 19.27 -9.04
CA THR A 76 -20.44 19.88 -10.37
C THR A 76 -21.88 19.81 -10.90
N PHE A 77 -22.60 18.73 -10.62
CA PHE A 77 -23.95 18.50 -11.16
C PHE A 77 -25.09 18.84 -10.19
N ILE A 78 -24.93 18.60 -8.88
CA ILE A 78 -26.00 18.78 -7.87
C ILE A 78 -25.83 20.10 -7.13
N LEU A 79 -24.60 20.44 -6.75
CA LEU A 79 -24.28 21.68 -6.03
C LEU A 79 -23.93 22.85 -6.97
N PHE A 80 -24.17 22.68 -8.28
CA PHE A 80 -23.98 23.71 -9.30
C PHE A 80 -24.56 25.09 -8.94
N PRO A 81 -25.81 25.21 -8.44
CA PRO A 81 -26.38 26.52 -8.10
C PRO A 81 -25.77 27.15 -6.83
N PHE A 82 -24.99 26.41 -6.05
CA PHE A 82 -24.33 26.91 -4.83
C PHE A 82 -22.92 27.43 -5.12
N GLY A 83 -22.84 28.53 -5.88
CA GLY A 83 -21.66 29.40 -5.98
C GLY A 83 -20.33 28.71 -6.35
N THR A 84 -19.37 28.70 -5.41
CA THR A 84 -17.97 28.25 -5.60
C THR A 84 -17.79 26.72 -5.74
N CYS A 85 -18.88 25.96 -5.63
CA CYS A 85 -18.85 24.50 -5.69
C CYS A 85 -18.56 23.96 -7.10
N PHE A 86 -18.89 24.69 -8.17
CA PHE A 86 -18.64 24.23 -9.55
C PHE A 86 -17.15 24.17 -9.90
N SER A 87 -16.39 25.25 -9.61
CA SER A 87 -14.95 25.30 -9.85
C SER A 87 -14.19 24.28 -8.97
N SER A 88 -14.64 24.12 -7.72
CA SER A 88 -14.11 23.11 -6.80
C SER A 88 -14.45 21.68 -7.26
N GLY A 89 -15.64 21.47 -7.83
CA GLY A 89 -16.10 20.20 -8.38
C GLY A 89 -15.29 19.73 -9.59
N ILE A 90 -15.02 20.62 -10.55
CA ILE A 90 -14.17 20.31 -11.72
C ILE A 90 -12.75 19.96 -11.27
N ARG A 91 -12.18 20.71 -10.31
CA ARG A 91 -10.85 20.43 -9.76
C ARG A 91 -10.80 19.07 -9.06
N ASN A 92 -11.82 18.74 -8.28
CA ASN A 92 -11.93 17.44 -7.59
C ASN A 92 -12.16 16.28 -8.56
N MET A 93 -12.90 16.51 -9.65
CA MET A 93 -13.12 15.53 -10.70
C MET A 93 -11.82 15.23 -11.46
N GLY A 94 -11.05 16.26 -11.84
CA GLY A 94 -9.75 16.08 -12.49
C GLY A 94 -8.72 15.39 -11.58
N GLN A 95 -8.65 15.77 -10.30
CA GLN A 95 -7.78 15.10 -9.34
C GLN A 95 -8.19 13.64 -9.09
N GLY A 96 -9.48 13.37 -9.02
CA GLY A 96 -10.01 12.02 -8.86
C GLY A 96 -9.73 11.13 -10.06
N PHE A 97 -9.75 11.67 -11.29
CA PHE A 97 -9.45 10.92 -12.51
C PHE A 97 -7.97 10.55 -12.64
N ILE A 98 -7.05 11.41 -12.18
CA ILE A 98 -5.60 11.17 -12.24
C ILE A 98 -5.13 10.27 -11.06
N ALA A 99 -5.82 10.32 -9.93
CA ALA A 99 -5.51 9.53 -8.73
C ALA A 99 -5.32 8.01 -8.97
N PRO A 100 -6.16 7.28 -9.73
CA PRO A 100 -5.96 5.84 -9.95
C PRO A 100 -4.65 5.52 -10.68
N PHE A 101 -4.22 6.36 -11.63
CA PHE A 101 -2.94 6.19 -12.32
C PHE A 101 -1.76 6.41 -11.38
N LYS A 102 -1.86 7.38 -10.48
CA LYS A 102 -0.85 7.61 -9.45
C LYS A 102 -0.77 6.44 -8.47
N VAL A 103 -1.91 5.88 -8.05
CA VAL A 103 -1.95 4.69 -7.19
C VAL A 103 -1.28 3.50 -7.88
N ALA A 104 -1.58 3.26 -9.16
CA ALA A 104 -0.93 2.18 -9.93
C ALA A 104 0.59 2.38 -10.02
N PHE A 105 1.04 3.61 -10.25
CA PHE A 105 2.47 3.95 -10.28
C PHE A 105 3.15 3.72 -8.93
N TYR A 106 2.55 4.19 -7.84
CA TYR A 106 3.09 3.97 -6.49
C TYR A 106 3.05 2.49 -6.07
N ALA A 107 2.07 1.72 -6.52
CA ALA A 107 2.02 0.27 -6.31
C ALA A 107 3.16 -0.45 -7.04
N ALA A 108 3.46 -0.07 -8.29
CA ALA A 108 4.58 -0.62 -9.05
C ALA A 108 5.95 -0.21 -8.45
N MET A 109 6.05 0.99 -7.90
CA MET A 109 7.27 1.47 -7.22
C MET A 109 7.44 0.97 -5.78
N LEU A 110 6.40 0.39 -5.18
CA LEU A 110 6.44 -0.12 -3.80
C LEU A 110 7.57 -1.14 -3.55
N PRO A 111 7.77 -2.19 -4.37
CA PRO A 111 8.91 -3.11 -4.21
C PRO A 111 10.27 -2.43 -4.44
N ILE A 112 10.33 -1.45 -5.35
CA ILE A 112 11.56 -0.70 -5.64
C ILE A 112 11.92 0.22 -4.46
N SER A 113 10.92 0.79 -3.78
CA SER A 113 11.10 1.65 -2.61
C SER A 113 11.73 0.91 -1.42
N ALA A 114 11.60 -0.43 -1.35
CA ALA A 114 12.29 -1.25 -0.35
C ALA A 114 13.82 -1.11 -0.42
N PHE A 115 14.36 -0.83 -1.60
CA PHE A 115 15.80 -0.60 -1.80
C PHE A 115 16.22 0.86 -1.60
N GLY A 116 15.30 1.73 -1.17
CA GLY A 116 15.56 3.16 -0.99
C GLY A 116 15.60 3.97 -2.29
N ILE A 117 15.25 3.35 -3.41
CA ILE A 117 15.14 4.02 -4.71
C ILE A 117 13.74 4.65 -4.80
N GLY A 118 13.69 5.98 -4.98
CA GLY A 118 12.44 6.72 -5.18
C GLY A 118 11.73 7.22 -3.91
N VAL A 119 12.46 7.46 -2.80
CA VAL A 119 11.92 8.20 -1.63
C VAL A 119 11.59 9.65 -2.00
#